data_AF-A0A951BN14-F1
#
_entry.id   AF-A0A951BN14-F1
#
_cell.length_a   1.000
_cell.length_b   1.000
_cell.length_c   1.000
_cell.angle_alpha   90.00
_cell.angle_beta   90.00
_cell.angle_gamma   90.00
#
_symmetry.space_group_name_H-M   'P 1'
#
loop_
_entity.id
_entity.type
_entity.pdbx_description
1 polymer ?
#
loop_
_entity_poly.entity_id
_entity_poly.type
_entity_poly.pdbx_seq_one_letter_code
_entity_poly.pdbx_strand_id
1 'polypeptide(L)'
;TLSDRAAQRIRDRERPVCSFYQDLSLLEAYYQGDPPRYHHTASSTLISSVHAGLGRLLQEGLPAVWERHARVGEQLQAALPEHGFVLFAEPGHRLPQLTAARLPEGVGDTAARKALREDFGIEVGSGLGPLAGTGWRIGLMGHNAHPRPLTTFLAALPAILT
;
A
#
# COMPACT_ATOMS: atom_id res chain seq x y z
N THR A 1 16.91 -6.35 4.92
CA THR A 1 18.38 -6.52 4.99
C THR A 1 19.04 -5.43 4.19
N LEU A 2 20.15 -4.87 4.69
CA LEU A 2 20.99 -3.96 3.90
C LEU A 2 21.86 -4.81 2.95
N SER A 3 22.15 -4.31 1.74
CA SER A 3 23.14 -4.95 0.88
C SER A 3 24.55 -4.70 1.40
N ASP A 4 25.51 -5.56 1.04
CA ASP A 4 26.91 -5.39 1.43
C ASP A 4 27.47 -4.03 1.03
N ARG A 5 27.09 -3.53 -0.16
CA ARG A 5 27.45 -2.19 -0.64
C ARG A 5 26.92 -1.08 0.27
N ALA A 6 25.68 -1.22 0.75
CA ALA A 6 25.09 -0.24 1.67
C ALA A 6 25.74 -0.31 3.06
N ALA A 7 26.01 -1.52 3.57
CA ALA A 7 26.70 -1.71 4.84
C ALA A 7 28.12 -1.14 4.82
N GLN A 8 28.86 -1.35 3.72
CA GLN A 8 30.19 -0.79 3.54
C GLN A 8 30.17 0.75 3.54
N ARG A 9 29.21 1.36 2.84
CA ARG A 9 29.03 2.83 2.85
C ARG A 9 28.75 3.40 4.25
N ILE A 10 28.08 2.65 5.12
CA ILE A 10 27.81 3.07 6.50
C ILE A 10 29.09 3.00 7.33
N ARG A 11 29.89 1.93 7.17
CA ARG A 11 31.17 1.74 7.88
C ARG A 11 32.24 2.75 7.46
N ASP A 12 32.35 3.04 6.16
CA ASP A 12 33.38 3.92 5.61
C ASP A 12 33.03 5.42 5.71
N ARG A 13 31.93 5.75 6.39
CA ARG A 13 31.46 7.13 6.49
C ARG A 13 32.44 7.98 7.31
N GLU A 14 32.92 9.06 6.71
CA GLU A 14 33.85 10.01 7.35
C GLU A 14 33.15 11.02 8.28
N ARG A 15 31.88 11.35 7.99
CA ARG A 15 31.10 12.34 8.75
C ARG A 15 30.25 11.67 9.83
N PRO A 16 30.06 12.27 11.01
CA PRO A 16 29.13 11.75 12.01
C PRO A 16 27.69 11.67 11.47
N VAL A 17 26.87 10.75 11.99
CA VAL A 17 25.42 10.76 11.74
C VAL A 17 24.83 12.00 12.38
N CYS A 18 23.93 12.68 11.67
CA CYS A 18 23.17 13.79 12.22
C CYS A 18 21.91 13.35 13.00
N SER A 19 21.58 12.06 13.01
CA SER A 19 20.40 11.52 13.68
C SER A 19 20.78 10.28 14.47
N PHE A 20 20.66 10.37 15.80
CA PHE A 20 20.87 9.23 16.69
C PHE A 20 19.89 8.09 16.36
N TYR A 21 18.59 8.40 16.27
CA TYR A 21 17.55 7.39 16.08
C TYR A 21 17.63 6.65 14.73
N GLN A 22 18.20 7.31 13.71
CA GLN A 22 18.39 6.75 12.38
C GLN A 22 19.85 6.30 12.13
N ASP A 23 20.69 6.24 13.17
CA ASP A 23 22.04 5.69 13.04
C ASP A 23 21.98 4.16 12.88
N LEU A 24 22.13 3.72 11.63
CA LEU A 24 22.13 2.31 11.29
C LEU A 24 23.27 1.53 11.95
N SER A 25 24.39 2.16 12.29
CA SER A 25 25.48 1.50 13.03
C SER A 25 25.08 1.21 14.48
N LEU A 26 24.32 2.11 15.11
CA LEU A 26 23.78 1.87 16.46
C LEU A 26 22.66 0.83 16.44
N LEU A 27 21.81 0.83 15.39
CA LEU A 27 20.79 -0.18 15.21
C LEU A 27 21.39 -1.57 14.94
N GLU A 28 22.47 -1.66 14.17
CA GLU A 28 23.24 -2.90 13.98
C GLU A 28 23.78 -3.42 15.32
N ALA A 29 24.41 -2.56 16.11
CA ALA A 29 24.89 -2.92 17.45
C ALA A 29 23.75 -3.33 18.42
N TYR A 30 22.55 -2.77 18.25
CA TYR A 30 21.37 -3.12 19.04
C TYR A 30 20.77 -4.48 18.67
N TYR A 31 20.72 -4.83 17.38
CA TYR A 31 20.08 -6.06 16.92
C TYR A 31 21.04 -7.25 16.72
N GLN A 32 22.32 -6.98 16.43
CA GLN A 32 23.32 -7.99 16.07
C GLN A 32 24.56 -7.98 16.96
N GLY A 33 24.68 -7.00 17.87
CA GLY A 33 25.80 -6.92 18.80
C GLY A 33 25.78 -8.08 19.82
N ASP A 34 26.97 -8.46 20.27
CA ASP A 34 27.17 -9.46 21.32
C ASP A 34 28.13 -8.94 22.40
N PRO A 35 27.64 -8.54 23.59
CA PRO A 35 26.22 -8.43 23.94
C PRO A 35 25.53 -7.27 23.19
N PRO A 36 24.19 -7.34 22.99
CA PRO A 36 23.45 -6.27 22.34
C PRO A 36 23.62 -4.92 23.05
N ARG A 37 23.90 -3.85 22.29
CA ARG A 37 24.02 -2.50 22.84
C ARG A 37 22.67 -1.81 22.85
N TYR A 38 22.16 -1.44 24.03
CA TYR A 38 20.89 -0.69 24.14
C TYR A 38 20.92 0.60 23.30
N HIS A 39 19.92 0.76 22.43
CA HIS A 39 19.71 1.95 21.60
C HIS A 39 18.40 2.65 21.93
N HIS A 40 17.30 1.90 21.95
CA HIS A 40 15.96 2.39 22.26
C HIS A 40 15.09 1.24 22.78
N THR A 41 13.98 1.57 23.42
CA THR A 41 12.97 0.58 23.81
C THR A 41 12.14 0.23 22.58
N ALA A 42 12.39 -0.93 21.98
CA ALA A 42 11.62 -1.41 20.85
C ALA A 42 10.15 -1.66 21.24
N SER A 43 9.21 -1.35 20.34
CA SER A 43 7.79 -1.66 20.54
C SER A 43 7.54 -3.15 20.33
N SER A 44 7.43 -3.90 21.42
CA SER A 44 7.15 -5.33 21.40
C SER A 44 5.84 -5.66 20.66
N THR A 45 4.82 -4.82 20.81
CA THR A 45 3.54 -4.96 20.10
C THR A 45 3.72 -4.82 18.59
N LEU A 46 4.40 -3.78 18.11
CA LEU A 46 4.60 -3.60 16.67
C LEU A 46 5.49 -4.69 16.06
N ILE A 47 6.54 -5.13 16.78
CA ILE A 47 7.36 -6.27 16.35
C ILE A 47 6.51 -7.54 16.22
N SER A 48 5.66 -7.81 17.21
CA SER A 48 4.75 -8.96 17.18
C SER A 48 3.77 -8.89 16.01
N SER A 49 3.23 -7.70 15.72
CA SER A 49 2.33 -7.49 14.57
C SER A 49 3.04 -7.70 13.24
N VAL A 50 4.26 -7.19 13.07
CA VAL A 50 5.07 -7.42 11.85
C VAL A 50 5.41 -8.90 11.70
N HIS A 51 5.82 -9.57 12.77
CA HIS A 51 6.10 -11.00 12.76
C HIS A 51 4.86 -11.81 12.31
N ALA A 52 3.69 -11.53 12.88
CA ALA A 52 2.44 -12.19 12.48
C ALA A 52 2.06 -11.91 11.01
N GLY A 53 2.23 -10.66 10.56
CA GLY A 53 1.98 -10.27 9.17
C GLY A 53 2.90 -10.99 8.18
N LEU A 54 4.20 -11.02 8.45
CA LEU A 54 5.19 -11.74 7.64
C LEU A 54 4.92 -13.24 7.65
N GLY A 55 4.60 -13.81 8.82
CA GLY A 55 4.23 -15.22 8.95
C GLY A 55 3.06 -15.60 8.05
N ARG A 56 2.01 -14.76 7.98
CA ARG A 56 0.88 -14.98 7.08
C ARG A 56 1.29 -14.97 5.61
N LEU A 57 2.13 -14.02 5.19
CA LEU A 57 2.61 -13.94 3.81
C LEU A 57 3.45 -15.16 3.43
N LEU A 58 4.31 -15.63 4.34
CA LEU A 58 5.17 -16.79 4.11
C LEU A 58 4.37 -18.10 4.13
N GLN A 59 3.32 -18.19 4.94
CA GLN A 59 2.42 -19.35 4.97
C GLN A 59 1.58 -19.45 3.69
N GLU A 60 1.11 -18.33 3.14
CA GLU A 60 0.43 -18.29 1.83
C GLU A 60 1.42 -18.56 0.68
N GLY A 61 2.66 -18.08 0.82
CA GLY A 61 3.71 -18.15 -0.19
C GLY A 61 3.72 -16.91 -1.08
N LEU A 62 4.89 -16.30 -1.24
CA LEU A 62 5.03 -15.04 -1.99
C LEU A 62 4.47 -15.10 -3.43
N PRO A 63 4.69 -16.17 -4.23
CA PRO A 63 4.10 -16.27 -5.56
C PRO A 63 2.57 -16.22 -5.54
N ALA A 64 1.93 -16.92 -4.59
CA ALA A 64 0.46 -16.92 -4.46
C ALA A 64 -0.07 -15.55 -4.00
N VAL A 65 0.65 -14.88 -3.10
CA VAL A 65 0.34 -13.50 -2.70
C VAL A 65 0.37 -12.58 -3.92
N TRP A 66 1.43 -12.64 -4.73
CA TRP A 66 1.54 -11.81 -5.94
C TRP A 66 0.44 -12.11 -6.94
N GLU A 67 0.16 -13.39 -7.20
CA GLU A 67 -0.89 -13.82 -8.11
C GLU A 67 -2.27 -13.33 -7.67
N ARG A 68 -2.62 -13.41 -6.38
CA ARG A 68 -3.93 -12.91 -5.95
C ARG A 68 -4.07 -11.40 -6.09
N HIS A 69 -3.01 -10.64 -5.85
CA HIS A 69 -3.02 -9.19 -6.08
C HIS A 69 -3.14 -8.87 -7.57
N ALA A 70 -2.37 -9.56 -8.43
CA ALA A 70 -2.45 -9.43 -9.89
C ALA A 70 -3.89 -9.68 -10.37
N ARG A 71 -4.48 -10.81 -9.98
CA ARG A 71 -5.83 -11.21 -10.39
C ARG A 71 -6.89 -10.19 -10.01
N VAL A 72 -6.95 -9.74 -8.76
CA VAL A 72 -7.99 -8.76 -8.36
C VAL A 72 -7.70 -7.36 -8.91
N GLY A 73 -6.42 -6.99 -9.06
CA GLY A 73 -6.01 -5.74 -9.67
C GLY A 73 -6.42 -5.66 -11.15
N GLU A 74 -6.20 -6.72 -11.92
CA GLU A 74 -6.63 -6.84 -13.31
C GLU A 74 -8.14 -6.77 -13.44
N GLN A 75 -8.89 -7.48 -12.58
CA GLN A 75 -10.35 -7.43 -12.58
C GLN A 75 -10.88 -6.02 -12.28
N LEU A 76 -10.30 -5.31 -11.31
CA LEU A 76 -10.65 -3.92 -11.03
C LEU A 76 -10.36 -3.02 -12.23
N GLN A 77 -9.16 -3.14 -12.81
CA GLN A 77 -8.72 -2.33 -13.94
C GLN A 77 -9.56 -2.58 -15.20
N ALA A 78 -10.05 -3.80 -15.41
CA ALA A 78 -10.98 -4.12 -16.49
C ALA A 78 -12.37 -3.53 -16.25
N ALA A 79 -12.89 -3.60 -15.02
CA ALA A 79 -14.24 -3.14 -14.69
C ALA A 79 -14.37 -1.60 -14.63
N LEU A 80 -13.35 -0.88 -14.18
CA LEU A 80 -13.45 0.58 -14.00
C LEU A 80 -13.85 1.35 -15.27
N PRO A 81 -13.27 1.08 -16.46
CA PRO A 81 -13.72 1.68 -17.72
C PRO A 81 -15.19 1.43 -18.06
N GLU A 82 -15.74 0.27 -17.70
CA GLU A 82 -17.16 -0.07 -17.91
C GLU A 82 -18.09 0.84 -17.06
N HIS A 83 -17.56 1.39 -15.97
CA HIS A 83 -18.22 2.38 -15.11
C HIS A 83 -17.83 3.83 -15.44
N GLY A 84 -17.20 4.09 -16.59
CA GLY A 84 -16.86 5.44 -17.06
C GLY A 84 -15.61 6.06 -16.44
N PHE A 85 -14.82 5.29 -15.66
CA PHE A 85 -13.55 5.77 -15.15
C PHE A 85 -12.46 5.72 -16.23
N VAL A 86 -11.49 6.63 -16.15
CA VAL A 86 -10.29 6.59 -17.00
C VAL A 86 -9.07 6.25 -16.16
N LEU A 87 -8.45 5.10 -16.41
CA LEU A 87 -7.25 4.68 -15.69
C LEU A 87 -6.10 5.66 -15.93
N PHE A 88 -5.42 6.05 -14.85
CA PHE A 88 -4.38 7.08 -14.92
C PHE A 88 -3.04 6.54 -15.45
N ALA A 89 -2.67 5.31 -15.08
CA ALA A 89 -1.43 4.71 -15.52
C ALA A 89 -1.62 3.95 -16.85
N GLU A 90 -0.63 4.09 -17.73
CA GLU A 90 -0.56 3.39 -19.02
C GLU A 90 -0.57 1.86 -18.84
N PRO A 91 -1.13 1.09 -19.80
CA PRO A 91 -0.99 -0.37 -19.82
C PRO A 91 0.47 -0.81 -19.65
N GLY A 92 0.70 -1.88 -18.88
CA GLY A 92 2.06 -2.36 -18.56
C GLY A 92 2.75 -1.64 -17.40
N HIS A 93 2.25 -0.47 -16.97
CA HIS A 93 2.78 0.31 -15.84
C HIS A 93 1.79 0.42 -14.66
N ARG A 94 0.74 -0.39 -14.65
CA ARG A 94 -0.30 -0.39 -13.62
C ARG A 94 0.10 -1.27 -12.44
N LEU A 95 -0.05 -0.74 -11.23
CA LEU A 95 0.16 -1.51 -10.01
C LEU A 95 -1.09 -2.37 -9.71
N PRO A 96 -0.95 -3.69 -9.49
CA PRO A 96 -2.08 -4.53 -9.09
C PRO A 96 -2.76 -4.10 -7.79
N GLN A 97 -1.96 -3.64 -6.82
CA GLN A 97 -2.40 -3.34 -5.46
C GLN A 97 -3.06 -1.96 -5.30
N LEU A 98 -2.88 -1.06 -6.27
CA LEU A 98 -3.43 0.29 -6.22
C LEU A 98 -3.73 0.78 -7.63
N THR A 99 -5.00 1.01 -7.91
CA THR A 99 -5.46 1.57 -9.19
C THR A 99 -5.83 3.03 -9.00
N ALA A 100 -5.13 3.92 -9.71
CA ALA A 100 -5.48 5.33 -9.80
C ALA A 100 -6.34 5.55 -11.07
N ALA A 101 -7.48 6.20 -10.92
CA ALA A 101 -8.39 6.45 -12.04
C ALA A 101 -9.10 7.81 -11.89
N ARG A 102 -9.32 8.50 -13.01
CA ARG A 102 -10.18 9.68 -13.07
C ARG A 102 -11.63 9.26 -12.92
N LEU A 103 -12.37 10.05 -12.18
CA LEU A 103 -13.81 9.88 -12.03
C LEU A 103 -14.52 10.13 -13.37
N PRO A 104 -15.70 9.52 -13.57
CA PRO A 104 -16.57 9.88 -14.68
C PRO A 104 -16.93 11.36 -14.65
N GLU A 105 -17.24 11.92 -15.82
CA GLU A 105 -17.66 13.31 -15.93
C GLU A 105 -18.92 13.58 -15.08
N GLY A 106 -18.97 14.73 -14.40
CA GLY A 106 -20.07 15.11 -13.52
C GLY A 106 -20.04 14.52 -12.11
N VAL A 107 -19.20 13.51 -11.84
CA VAL A 107 -19.10 12.90 -10.51
C VAL A 107 -18.19 13.72 -9.59
N GLY A 108 -18.75 14.24 -8.50
CA GLY A 108 -18.00 14.99 -7.49
C GLY A 108 -17.28 14.08 -6.48
N ASP A 109 -15.93 14.15 -6.45
CA ASP A 109 -15.07 13.32 -5.58
C ASP A 109 -15.54 13.26 -4.11
N THR A 110 -15.67 14.42 -3.47
CA THR A 110 -15.96 14.50 -2.03
C THR A 110 -17.31 13.87 -1.67
N ALA A 111 -18.35 14.14 -2.46
CA ALA A 111 -19.69 13.61 -2.22
C ALA A 111 -19.73 12.09 -2.44
N ALA A 112 -19.16 11.62 -3.56
CA ALA A 112 -19.13 10.21 -3.91
C ALA A 112 -18.32 9.37 -2.90
N ARG A 113 -17.16 9.85 -2.43
CA ARG A 113 -16.41 9.16 -1.36
C ARG A 113 -17.13 9.16 -0.03
N LYS A 114 -17.85 10.24 0.30
CA LYS A 114 -18.65 10.31 1.52
C LYS A 114 -19.76 9.26 1.48
N ALA A 115 -20.49 9.15 0.37
CA ALA A 115 -21.53 8.15 0.17
C ALA A 115 -20.97 6.72 0.22
N LEU A 116 -19.84 6.43 -0.44
CA LEU A 116 -19.15 5.13 -0.32
C LEU A 116 -18.85 4.76 1.14
N ARG A 117 -18.35 5.71 1.92
CA ARG A 117 -18.00 5.49 3.32
C ARG A 117 -19.23 5.32 4.20
N GLU A 118 -20.25 6.14 4.04
CA GLU A 118 -21.41 6.19 4.93
C GLU A 118 -22.44 5.09 4.62
N ASP A 119 -22.68 4.82 3.34
CA ASP A 119 -23.74 3.89 2.92
C ASP A 119 -23.21 2.46 2.74
N PHE A 120 -21.93 2.30 2.40
CA PHE A 120 -21.33 1.01 2.08
C PHE A 120 -20.16 0.61 2.99
N GLY A 121 -19.69 1.52 3.86
CA GLY A 121 -18.50 1.27 4.70
C GLY A 121 -17.21 1.12 3.90
N ILE A 122 -17.15 1.71 2.70
CA ILE A 122 -16.00 1.60 1.79
C ILE A 122 -15.22 2.90 1.77
N GLU A 123 -13.92 2.82 2.04
CA GLU A 123 -13.02 3.95 1.93
C GLU A 123 -12.15 3.83 0.66
N VAL A 124 -12.12 4.90 -0.13
CA VAL A 124 -11.18 5.09 -1.24
C VAL A 124 -10.43 6.40 -1.05
N GLY A 125 -9.17 6.44 -1.48
CA GLY A 125 -8.36 7.65 -1.38
C GLY A 125 -8.73 8.65 -2.48
N SER A 126 -8.82 9.94 -2.14
CA SER A 126 -8.83 10.98 -3.18
C SER A 126 -7.51 10.98 -3.96
N GLY A 127 -7.57 11.44 -5.19
CA GLY A 127 -6.40 11.78 -6.00
C GLY A 127 -5.59 12.89 -5.36
N LEU A 128 -4.31 12.96 -5.72
CA LEU A 128 -3.38 13.98 -5.25
C LEU A 128 -2.75 14.68 -6.46
N GLY A 129 -2.27 15.90 -6.27
CA GLY A 129 -1.62 16.68 -7.33
C GLY A 129 -2.53 16.79 -8.58
N PRO A 130 -2.09 16.33 -9.76
CA PRO A 130 -2.88 16.39 -11.00
C PRO A 130 -4.21 15.63 -11.00
N LEU A 131 -4.47 14.80 -9.98
CA LEU A 131 -5.74 14.07 -9.79
C LEU A 131 -6.58 14.61 -8.62
N ALA A 132 -6.13 15.66 -7.93
CA ALA A 132 -6.83 16.19 -6.76
C ALA A 132 -8.26 16.62 -7.12
N GLY A 133 -9.24 16.02 -6.44
CA GLY A 133 -10.67 16.29 -6.66
C GLY A 133 -11.27 15.71 -7.96
N THR A 134 -10.47 15.07 -8.82
CA THR A 134 -10.93 14.56 -10.13
C THR A 134 -10.70 13.06 -10.31
N GLY A 135 -10.19 12.37 -9.31
CA GLY A 135 -9.89 10.95 -9.41
C GLY A 135 -9.70 10.29 -8.05
N TRP A 136 -9.65 8.96 -8.07
CA TRP A 136 -9.49 8.12 -6.90
C TRP A 136 -8.22 7.27 -6.97
N ARG A 137 -7.76 6.86 -5.79
CA ARG A 137 -6.76 5.82 -5.56
C ARG A 137 -7.47 4.67 -4.84
N ILE A 138 -7.76 3.62 -5.60
CA ILE A 138 -8.53 2.46 -5.14
C ILE A 138 -7.52 1.36 -4.78
N GLY A 139 -7.45 1.03 -3.49
CA GLY A 139 -6.48 0.10 -2.94
C GLY A 139 -7.02 -1.30 -2.75
N LEU A 140 -6.40 -2.28 -3.41
CA LEU A 140 -6.59 -3.71 -3.17
C LEU A 140 -5.27 -4.28 -2.64
N MET A 141 -4.96 -3.92 -1.39
CA MET A 141 -3.67 -4.21 -0.74
C MET A 141 -3.83 -5.23 0.38
N GLY A 142 -2.87 -6.15 0.50
CA GLY A 142 -2.78 -7.08 1.61
C GLY A 142 -4.10 -7.81 1.83
N HIS A 143 -4.65 -7.76 3.04
CA HIS A 143 -5.92 -8.43 3.36
C HIS A 143 -7.07 -8.09 2.38
N ASN A 144 -7.13 -6.88 1.84
CA ASN A 144 -8.21 -6.45 0.95
C ASN A 144 -8.05 -6.92 -0.51
N ALA A 145 -6.93 -7.53 -0.89
CA ALA A 145 -6.71 -8.02 -2.26
C ALA A 145 -7.49 -9.30 -2.61
N HIS A 146 -8.75 -9.40 -2.21
CA HIS A 146 -9.61 -10.58 -2.38
C HIS A 146 -10.85 -10.24 -3.22
N PRO A 147 -11.51 -11.25 -3.81
CA PRO A 147 -12.72 -11.05 -4.61
C PRO A 147 -13.82 -10.32 -3.85
N ARG A 148 -14.01 -10.62 -2.55
CA ARG A 148 -15.09 -10.03 -1.76
C ARG A 148 -15.00 -8.48 -1.69
N PRO A 149 -13.91 -7.87 -1.22
CA PRO A 149 -13.76 -6.40 -1.26
C PRO A 149 -13.96 -5.80 -2.65
N LEU A 150 -13.40 -6.43 -3.69
CA LEU A 150 -13.57 -5.99 -5.07
C LEU A 150 -15.04 -6.00 -5.50
N THR A 151 -15.74 -7.12 -5.31
CA THR A 151 -17.15 -7.28 -5.69
C THR A 151 -18.03 -6.32 -4.90
N THR A 152 -17.78 -6.12 -3.61
CA THR A 152 -18.52 -5.15 -2.79
C THR A 152 -18.32 -3.71 -3.30
N PHE A 153 -17.09 -3.34 -3.68
CA PHE A 153 -16.82 -2.03 -4.28
C PHE A 153 -17.52 -1.84 -5.62
N LEU A 154 -17.38 -2.78 -6.56
CA LEU A 154 -18.01 -2.69 -7.88
C LEU A 154 -19.54 -2.66 -7.80
N ALA A 155 -20.14 -3.42 -6.88
CA ALA A 155 -21.58 -3.42 -6.67
C ALA A 155 -22.11 -2.08 -6.09
N ALA A 156 -21.27 -1.32 -5.39
CA ALA A 156 -21.65 0.00 -4.87
C ALA A 156 -21.60 1.09 -5.95
N LEU A 157 -20.75 0.95 -6.98
CA LEU A 157 -20.53 2.00 -7.98
C LEU A 157 -21.81 2.53 -8.65
N PRO A 158 -22.78 1.69 -9.09
CA PRO A 158 -24.00 2.20 -9.72
C PRO A 158 -24.82 3.15 -8.83
N ALA A 159 -24.79 2.97 -7.50
CA ALA A 159 -25.49 3.86 -6.57
C ALA A 159 -24.73 5.17 -6.28
N ILE A 160 -23.44 5.22 -6.63
CA ILE A 160 -22.54 6.33 -6.33
C ILE A 160 -22.31 7.23 -7.55
N LEU A 161 -22.39 6.67 -8.75
CA LEU A 161 -22.05 7.34 -10.01
C LEU A 161 -23.26 7.95 -10.74
N THR A 162 -24.46 7.82 -10.18
CA THR A 162 -25.69 8.53 -10.59
C THR A 162 -25.72 9.95 -10.09
#